data_AF-A0A2V7HT66-F1
#
_entry.id   AF-A0A2V7HT66-F1
#
_cell.length_a   1.000
_cell.length_b   1.000
_cell.length_c   1.000
_cell.angle_alpha   90.00
_cell.angle_beta   90.00
_cell.angle_gamma   90.00
#
_symmetry.space_group_name_H-M   'P 1'
#
loop_
_entity.id
_entity.type
_entity.pdbx_description
1 polymer ?
#
loop_
_entity_poly.entity_id
_entity_poly.type
_entity_poly.pdbx_seq_one_letter_code
_entity_poly.pdbx_strand_id
1 'polypeptide(L)'
;MATGTGESASMATDAVGARGTIVGVDVSLPMLRGALAKPGARPIRLAAMDGQALALRHEIFDTVISQLGLMFFPSRVAGVREARRVLRPVGRFAAPV
;
A
#
# COMPACT_ATOMS: atom_id res chain seq x y z
N MET A 1 -0.30 1.06 1.09
CA MET A 1 -1.48 1.94 0.99
C MET A 1 -1.01 3.38 1.00
N ALA A 2 -1.69 4.28 0.27
CA ALA A 2 -1.21 5.64 0.03
C ALA A 2 0.26 5.63 -0.42
N THR A 3 0.54 4.87 -1.48
CA THR A 3 1.90 4.50 -1.85
C THR A 3 2.70 5.65 -2.45
N GLY A 4 2.06 6.78 -2.80
CA GLY A 4 2.69 7.91 -3.44
C GLY A 4 3.44 7.48 -4.71
N THR A 5 4.67 7.96 -4.84
CA THR A 5 5.60 7.59 -5.92
C THR A 5 6.29 6.24 -5.68
N GLY A 6 5.75 5.39 -4.81
CA GLY A 6 6.15 3.99 -4.65
C GLY A 6 7.38 3.74 -3.78
N GLU A 7 7.86 4.72 -3.00
CA GLU A 7 9.10 4.56 -2.22
C GLU A 7 9.04 3.41 -1.21
N SER A 8 8.02 3.40 -0.35
CA SER A 8 7.82 2.33 0.64
C SER A 8 7.53 0.97 -0.01
N ALA A 9 6.83 0.96 -1.15
CA ALA A 9 6.59 -0.25 -1.92
C ALA A 9 7.88 -0.81 -2.54
N SER A 10 8.78 0.06 -2.99
CA SER A 10 10.10 -0.31 -3.50
C SER A 10 10.99 -0.87 -2.39
N MET A 11 11.06 -0.21 -1.23
CA MET A 11 11.84 -0.73 -0.10
C MET A 11 11.35 -2.11 0.38
N ALA A 12 10.05 -2.37 0.28
CA ALA A 12 9.47 -3.67 0.64
C ALA A 12 9.89 -4.81 -0.31
N THR A 13 10.42 -4.53 -1.51
CA THR A 13 10.76 -5.57 -2.50
C THR A 13 11.81 -6.55 -2.00
N ASP A 14 12.73 -6.07 -1.17
CA ASP A 14 13.79 -6.91 -0.62
C ASP A 14 13.28 -7.83 0.49
N ALA A 15 12.25 -7.39 1.23
CA ALA A 15 11.66 -8.14 2.34
C ALA A 15 10.70 -9.25 1.89
N VAL A 16 9.99 -9.08 0.77
CA VAL A 16 8.96 -10.04 0.32
C VAL A 16 9.52 -11.30 -0.37
N GLY A 17 10.81 -11.29 -0.74
CA GLY A 17 11.47 -12.40 -1.43
C GLY A 17 10.98 -12.63 -2.87
N ALA A 18 11.53 -13.66 -3.54
CA ALA A 18 11.29 -13.90 -4.97
C ALA A 18 9.84 -14.28 -5.35
N ARG A 19 9.09 -14.86 -4.41
CA ARG A 19 7.67 -15.23 -4.61
C ARG A 19 6.68 -14.22 -4.01
N GLY A 20 7.21 -13.17 -3.39
CA GLY A 20 6.42 -12.10 -2.79
C GLY A 20 5.68 -11.29 -3.84
N THR A 21 4.52 -10.76 -3.47
CA THR A 21 3.76 -9.84 -4.30
C THR A 21 3.55 -8.53 -3.55
N ILE A 22 3.80 -7.41 -4.23
CA ILE A 22 3.58 -6.07 -3.69
C ILE A 22 2.47 -5.40 -4.49
N VAL A 23 1.49 -4.85 -3.76
CA VAL A 23 0.42 -4.02 -4.32
C VAL A 23 0.52 -2.63 -3.70
N GLY A 24 0.88 -1.64 -4.51
CA GLY A 24 0.85 -0.23 -4.15
C GLY A 24 -0.47 0.39 -4.60
N VAL A 25 -1.16 1.07 -3.68
CA VAL A 25 -2.41 1.77 -3.97
C VAL A 25 -2.29 3.22 -3.57
N ASP A 26 -2.81 4.11 -4.41
CA ASP A 26 -2.91 5.54 -4.14
C ASP A 26 -4.15 6.12 -4.84
N VAL A 27 -4.73 7.19 -4.31
CA VAL A 27 -5.84 7.90 -4.97
C VAL A 27 -5.31 8.81 -6.10
N SER A 28 -4.05 9.23 -6.03
CA SER A 28 -3.43 10.16 -6.95
C SER A 28 -2.81 9.45 -8.16
N LEU A 29 -3.48 9.54 -9.31
CA LEU A 29 -2.93 9.07 -10.58
C LEU A 29 -1.54 9.68 -10.92
N PRO A 30 -1.28 10.99 -10.70
CA PRO A 30 0.07 11.54 -10.87
C PRO A 30 1.13 10.84 -10.03
N MET A 31 0.83 10.51 -8.77
CA MET A 31 1.75 9.79 -7.89
C MET A 31 2.06 8.38 -8.42
N LEU A 32 1.03 7.64 -8.86
CA LEU A 32 1.19 6.31 -9.45
C LEU A 32 2.00 6.35 -10.76
N ARG A 33 1.82 7.37 -11.60
CA ARG A 33 2.66 7.58 -12.79
C ARG A 33 4.13 7.80 -12.39
N GLY A 34 4.38 8.59 -11.35
CA GLY A 34 5.72 8.77 -10.79
C GLY A 34 6.33 7.47 -10.27
N ALA A 35 5.53 6.59 -9.67
CA ALA A 35 5.97 5.27 -9.23
C ALA A 35 6.35 4.35 -10.40
N LEU A 36 5.58 4.35 -11.49
CA LEU A 36 5.86 3.58 -12.70
C LEU A 36 7.11 4.04 -13.44
N ALA A 37 7.43 5.33 -13.37
CA ALA A 37 8.58 5.91 -14.07
C ALA A 37 9.93 5.64 -13.39
N LYS A 38 9.96 5.03 -12.19
CA LYS A 38 11.19 4.76 -11.45
C LYS A 38 11.99 3.61 -12.09
N PRO A 39 13.23 3.86 -12.55
CA PRO A 39 14.06 2.80 -13.12
C PRO A 39 14.46 1.76 -12.07
N GLY A 40 14.56 0.48 -12.48
CA GLY A 40 15.04 -0.60 -11.63
C GLY A 40 14.03 -1.12 -10.58
N ALA A 41 12.79 -0.64 -10.58
CA ALA A 41 11.76 -1.16 -9.68
C ALA A 41 11.44 -2.63 -10.00
N ARG A 42 11.49 -3.52 -9.00
CA ARG A 42 10.86 -4.85 -9.11
C ARG A 42 9.37 -4.67 -9.46
N PRO A 43 8.72 -5.67 -10.09
CA PRO A 43 7.33 -5.53 -10.50
C PRO A 43 6.39 -5.33 -9.30
N ILE A 44 6.07 -4.07 -9.02
CA ILE A 44 5.05 -3.65 -8.06
C ILE A 44 3.75 -3.47 -8.84
N ARG A 45 2.67 -4.10 -8.37
CA ARG A 45 1.34 -3.89 -8.94
C ARG A 45 0.79 -2.58 -8.39
N LEU A 46 0.49 -1.63 -9.27
CA LEU A 46 -0.05 -0.33 -8.88
C LEU A 46 -1.53 -0.23 -9.25
N ALA A 47 -2.35 0.30 -8.36
CA ALA A 47 -3.78 0.52 -8.61
C ALA A 47 -4.26 1.84 -7.99
N ALA A 48 -5.10 2.55 -8.73
CA ALA A 48 -5.77 3.75 -8.24
C ALA A 48 -6.95 3.37 -7.35
N MET A 49 -6.85 3.64 -6.04
CA MET A 49 -7.88 3.31 -5.05
C MET A 49 -7.82 4.28 -3.88
N ASP A 50 -8.97 4.56 -3.25
CA ASP A 50 -9.00 5.22 -1.94
C ASP A 50 -8.51 4.23 -0.87
N GLY A 51 -7.52 4.64 -0.07
CA GLY A 51 -7.02 3.84 1.04
C GLY A 51 -8.05 3.58 2.16
N GLN A 52 -9.16 4.30 2.17
CA GLN A 52 -10.26 4.08 3.11
C GLN A 52 -11.34 3.12 2.55
N ALA A 53 -11.25 2.76 1.27
CA ALA A 53 -12.21 1.91 0.56
C ALA A 53 -11.52 1.17 -0.60
N LEU A 54 -10.73 0.15 -0.27
CA LEU A 54 -9.96 -0.63 -1.23
C LEU A 54 -10.87 -1.62 -1.96
N ALA A 55 -10.81 -1.63 -3.29
CA ALA A 55 -11.45 -2.63 -4.14
C ALA A 55 -10.70 -3.98 -4.12
N LEU A 56 -10.39 -4.47 -2.91
CA LEU A 56 -9.60 -5.66 -2.63
C LEU A 56 -10.38 -6.60 -1.70
N ARG A 57 -10.15 -7.90 -1.85
CA ARG A 57 -10.77 -8.92 -0.99
C ARG A 57 -10.29 -8.78 0.46
N HIS A 58 -11.11 -9.29 1.37
CA HIS A 58 -10.79 -9.41 2.79
C HIS A 58 -9.66 -10.42 2.98
N GLU A 59 -8.80 -10.21 3.98
CA GLU A 59 -7.85 -11.23 4.46
C GLU A 59 -6.88 -11.80 3.39
N ILE A 60 -6.39 -10.97 2.48
CA ILE A 60 -5.48 -11.40 1.40
C ILE A 60 -4.03 -10.95 1.57
N PHE A 61 -3.73 -10.01 2.47
CA PHE A 61 -2.38 -9.51 2.70
C PHE A 61 -1.82 -9.97 4.06
N ASP A 62 -0.53 -10.32 4.07
CA ASP A 62 0.21 -10.60 5.30
C ASP A 62 0.68 -9.31 5.99
N THR A 63 0.90 -8.24 5.22
CA THR A 63 1.37 -6.95 5.74
C THR A 63 0.78 -5.80 4.92
N VAL A 64 0.42 -4.71 5.62
CA VAL A 64 0.02 -3.44 5.02
C VAL A 64 0.89 -2.34 5.61
N ILE A 65 1.49 -1.53 4.74
CA ILE A 65 2.32 -0.38 5.10
C ILE A 65 1.62 0.89 4.61
N SER A 66 1.57 1.93 5.45
CA SER A 66 1.13 3.28 5.08
C SER A 66 2.13 4.30 5.61
N GLN A 67 3.15 4.62 4.81
CA GLN A 67 4.22 5.52 5.21
C GLN A 67 3.84 6.96 4.93
N LEU A 68 3.65 7.76 5.98
CA LEU A 68 3.19 9.17 5.91
C LEU A 68 1.88 9.36 5.12
N GLY A 69 1.09 8.30 4.95
CA GLY A 69 -0.14 8.33 4.16
C GLY A 69 -1.38 8.69 4.97
N LEU A 70 -1.46 8.21 6.22
CA LEU A 70 -2.67 8.37 7.05
C LEU A 70 -3.03 9.83 7.33
N MET A 71 -2.04 10.74 7.38
CA MET A 71 -2.28 12.17 7.58
C MET A 71 -3.12 12.83 6.48
N PHE A 72 -3.17 12.24 5.28
CA PHE A 72 -3.95 12.73 4.14
C PHE A 72 -5.37 12.14 4.08
N PHE A 73 -5.71 11.20 4.97
CA PHE A 73 -7.03 10.57 4.93
C PHE A 73 -8.06 11.44 5.64
N PRO A 74 -9.23 11.68 5.04
CA PRO A 74 -10.38 12.29 5.71
C PRO A 74 -10.69 11.64 7.08
N SER A 75 -10.58 10.31 7.17
CA SER A 75 -10.68 9.56 8.40
C SER A 75 -9.51 8.57 8.54
N ARG A 76 -8.58 8.89 9.44
CA ARG A 76 -7.48 7.99 9.81
C ARG A 76 -8.00 6.64 10.30
N VAL A 77 -9.08 6.65 11.08
CA VAL A 77 -9.73 5.44 11.62
C VAL A 77 -10.29 4.58 10.48
N ALA A 78 -10.92 5.19 9.47
CA ALA A 78 -11.41 4.45 8.30
C ALA A 78 -10.25 3.78 7.54
N GLY A 79 -9.13 4.49 7.36
CA GLY A 79 -7.93 3.91 6.76
C GLY A 79 -7.34 2.73 7.54
N VAL A 80 -7.23 2.85 8.86
CA VAL A 80 -6.74 1.75 9.72
C VAL A 80 -7.70 0.56 9.69
N ARG A 81 -9.02 0.81 9.72
CA ARG A 81 -10.04 -0.24 9.59
C ARG A 81 -9.93 -0.96 8.25
N GLU A 82 -9.72 -0.21 7.17
CA GLU A 82 -9.58 -0.76 5.83
C GLU A 82 -8.28 -1.58 5.68
N ALA A 83 -7.17 -1.10 6.25
CA ALA A 83 -5.95 -1.88 6.35
C ALA A 83 -6.20 -3.19 7.13
N ARG A 84 -6.91 -3.15 8.26
CA ARG A 84 -7.26 -4.35 9.03
C ARG A 84 -8.16 -5.32 8.26
N ARG A 85 -9.08 -4.80 7.44
CA ARG A 85 -10.01 -5.60 6.62
C ARG A 85 -9.30 -6.46 5.58
N VAL A 86 -8.30 -5.90 4.91
CA VAL A 86 -7.56 -6.61 3.85
C VAL A 86 -6.43 -7.48 4.40
N LEU A 87 -6.02 -7.27 5.67
CA LEU A 87 -5.06 -8.11 6.37
C LEU A 87 -5.67 -9.45 6.78
N ARG A 88 -4.89 -10.53 6.62
CA ARG A 88 -5.16 -11.84 7.22
C ARG A 88 -5.25 -11.72 8.75
N PRO A 89 -5.88 -12.68 9.46
CA PRO A 89 -6.05 -12.61 10.92
C PRO A 89 -4.76 -12.35 11.72
N VAL A 90 -3.62 -12.85 11.24
CA VAL A 90 -2.28 -12.67 11.86
C VAL A 90 -1.41 -11.62 11.15
N GLY A 91 -1.99 -10.89 10.21
CA GLY A 91 -1.31 -9.89 9.40
C GLY A 91 -0.96 -8.63 10.20
N ARG A 92 0.05 -7.89 9.73
CA ARG A 92 0.57 -6.71 10.43
C ARG A 92 0.31 -5.41 9.68
N PHE A 93 -0.05 -4.36 10.41
CA PHE A 93 -0.14 -3.01 9.89
C PHE A 93 1.01 -2.15 10.45
N ALA A 94 1.70 -1.41 9.58
CA ALA A 94 2.75 -0.47 9.98
C ALA A 94 2.47 0.91 9.39
N ALA A 95 2.46 1.92 10.26
CA ALA A 95 2.38 3.33 9.90
C ALA A 95 3.11 4.17 10.96
N PRO A 96 3.83 5.23 10.57
CA PRO A 96 4.37 6.19 11.52
C PRO A 96 3.21 6.98 12.14
N VAL A 97 3.35 7.27 13.45
CA VAL A 97 2.41 8.08 14.24
C VAL A 97 2.69 9.57 14.12
#